data_AF-A0AAU4C9R1-F1
#
_entry.id   AF-A0AAU4C9R1-F1
#
_cell.length_a   1.000
_cell.length_b   1.000
_cell.length_c   1.000
_cell.angle_alpha   90.00
_cell.angle_beta   90.00
_cell.angle_gamma   90.00
#
_symmetry.space_group_name_H-M   'P 1'
#
loop_
_entity.id
_entity.type
_entity.pdbx_description
1 polymer ?
#
loop_
_entity_poly.entity_id
_entity_poly.type
_entity_poly.pdbx_seq_one_letter_code
_entity_poly.pdbx_strand_id
1 'polypeptide(L)' 'MSAPAAGVLNTATSEPREAWCPACKAYTAAEVDVHALFPTGLMLLGTLSACEICDDPTDQGGSDV' A
#
# COMPACT_ATOMS: atom_id res chain seq x y z
N MET A 1 21.08 -19.87 23.86
CA MET A 1 20.33 -19.78 22.60
C MET A 1 20.36 -18.31 22.15
N SER A 2 20.86 -17.99 20.95
CA SER A 2 20.78 -16.62 20.42
C SER A 2 19.36 -16.33 19.92
N ALA A 3 18.83 -15.16 20.26
CA ALA A 3 17.64 -14.62 19.62
C ALA A 3 17.92 -14.34 18.14
N PRO A 4 16.92 -14.45 17.23
CA PRO A 4 17.11 -14.02 15.85
C PRO A 4 17.45 -12.52 15.83
N ALA A 5 18.47 -12.15 15.05
CA ALA A 5 18.74 -10.74 14.79
C ALA A 5 17.51 -10.14 14.09
N ALA A 6 17.00 -9.03 14.61
CA ALA A 6 15.94 -8.29 13.93
C ALA A 6 16.45 -7.90 12.53
N GLY A 7 15.81 -8.45 11.49
CA GLY A 7 16.15 -8.11 10.10
C GLY A 7 15.67 -6.70 9.77
N VAL A 8 16.48 -5.94 9.03
CA VAL A 8 16.05 -4.68 8.44
C VAL A 8 15.18 -4.99 7.22
N LEU A 9 13.93 -4.50 7.22
CA LEU A 9 13.03 -4.54 6.07
C LEU A 9 13.05 -3.19 5.38
N ASN A 10 13.48 -3.16 4.12
CA ASN A 10 13.43 -1.95 3.30
C ASN A 10 12.12 -1.92 2.51
N THR A 11 11.39 -0.82 2.59
CA THR A 11 10.16 -0.59 1.83
C THR A 11 10.29 0.62 0.93
N ALA A 12 9.67 0.57 -0.23
CA ALA A 12 9.58 1.68 -1.18
C ALA A 12 8.17 1.72 -1.78
N THR A 13 7.74 2.91 -2.20
CA THR A 13 6.48 3.09 -2.92
C THR A 13 6.73 3.39 -4.39
N SER A 14 5.80 3.03 -5.26
CA SER A 14 5.77 3.54 -6.63
C SER A 14 5.54 5.06 -6.65
N GLU A 15 5.69 5.66 -7.83
CA GLU A 15 5.13 6.98 -8.06
C GLU A 15 3.60 6.93 -7.89
N PRO A 16 2.98 7.98 -7.31
CA PRO A 16 1.53 8.08 -7.23
C PRO A 16 0.91 8.12 -8.61
N ARG A 17 -0.17 7.35 -8.80
CA ARG A 17 -0.99 7.35 -10.02
C ARG A 17 -2.42 7.75 -9.70
N GLU A 18 -3.07 8.41 -10.64
CA GLU A 18 -4.48 8.75 -10.52
C GLU A 18 -5.35 7.48 -10.59
N ALA A 19 -6.37 7.42 -9.74
CA ALA A 19 -7.27 6.28 -9.58
C ALA A 19 -8.73 6.72 -9.37
N TRP A 20 -9.64 5.79 -9.68
CA TRP A 20 -11.08 6.01 -9.54
C TRP A 20 -11.53 5.83 -8.08
N CYS A 21 -12.17 6.84 -7.51
CA CYS A 21 -12.79 6.72 -6.19
C CYS A 21 -14.23 6.17 -6.31
N PRO A 22 -14.57 5.02 -5.68
CA PRO A 22 -15.90 4.45 -5.75
C PRO A 22 -16.96 5.26 -4.98
N ALA A 23 -16.56 6.06 -3.99
CA ALA A 23 -17.46 6.94 -3.23
C ALA A 23 -17.78 8.22 -4.01
N CYS A 24 -16.75 8.93 -4.49
CA CYS A 24 -16.93 10.18 -5.24
C CYS A 24 -17.39 9.96 -6.68
N LYS A 25 -17.24 8.74 -7.21
CA LYS A 25 -17.50 8.42 -8.63
C LYS A 25 -16.72 9.34 -9.58
N ALA A 26 -15.46 9.59 -9.26
CA ALA A 26 -14.56 10.44 -10.01
C ALA A 26 -13.11 9.99 -9.84
N TYR A 27 -12.23 10.36 -10.78
CA TYR A 27 -10.80 10.18 -10.66
C TYR A 27 -10.23 11.25 -9.71
N THR A 28 -10.25 10.92 -8.43
CA THR A 28 -9.88 11.81 -7.31
C THR A 28 -9.07 11.05 -6.27
N ALA A 29 -8.79 9.76 -6.52
CA ALA A 29 -7.90 8.96 -5.71
C ALA A 29 -6.49 8.98 -6.29
N ALA A 30 -5.50 8.89 -5.41
CA ALA A 30 -4.12 8.58 -5.73
C ALA A 30 -3.79 7.18 -5.19
N GLU A 31 -3.21 6.34 -6.04
CA GLU A 31 -2.75 5.01 -5.68
C GLU A 31 -1.22 4.91 -5.70
N VAL A 32 -0.69 4.12 -4.77
CA VAL A 32 0.72 3.72 -4.74
C VAL A 32 0.85 2.24 -4.45
N ASP A 33 1.83 1.59 -5.08
CA ASP A 33 2.18 0.22 -4.78
C ASP A 33 3.33 0.18 -3.77
N VAL A 34 3.11 -0.52 -2.67
CA VAL A 34 4.09 -0.69 -1.60
C VAL A 34 4.90 -1.95 -1.88
N HIS A 35 6.21 -1.78 -2.06
CA HIS A 35 7.13 -2.87 -2.30
C HIS A 35 8.04 -3.07 -1.10
N ALA A 36 8.35 -4.33 -0.81
CA ALA A 36 9.35 -4.73 0.16
C ALA A 36 10.55 -5.37 -0.54
N LEU A 37 11.75 -4.98 -0.11
CA LEU A 37 12.99 -5.59 -0.54
C LEU A 37 13.48 -6.54 0.56
N PHE A 38 13.36 -7.83 0.30
CA PHE A 38 13.93 -8.90 1.10
C PHE A 38 15.28 -9.32 0.53
N PRO A 39 16.16 -9.99 1.32
CA PRO A 39 17.39 -10.58 0.80
C PRO A 39 17.16 -11.55 -0.36
N THR A 40 15.97 -12.16 -0.43
CA THR A 40 15.56 -13.10 -1.48
C THR A 40 14.97 -12.42 -2.71
N GLY A 41 14.67 -11.12 -2.67
CA GLY A 41 14.11 -10.37 -3.80
C GLY A 41 13.08 -9.30 -3.41
N LEU A 42 12.52 -8.67 -4.43
CA LEU A 42 11.46 -7.67 -4.30
C LEU A 42 10.09 -8.37 -4.26
N MET A 43 9.21 -7.94 -3.36
CA MET A 43 7.81 -8.37 -3.29
C MET A 43 6.87 -7.17 -3.23
N LEU A 44 5.72 -7.26 -3.90
CA LEU A 44 4.61 -6.34 -3.73
C LEU A 44 3.89 -6.70 -2.42
N LEU A 45 3.82 -5.76 -1.48
CA LEU A 45 3.07 -5.91 -0.23
C LEU A 45 1.59 -5.60 -0.42
N GLY A 46 1.27 -4.62 -1.27
CA GLY A 46 -0.08 -4.22 -1.56
C GLY A 46 -0.14 -2.87 -2.25
N THR A 47 -1.37 -2.48 -2.59
CA THR A 47 -1.68 -1.17 -3.16
C THR A 47 -2.44 -0.37 -2.13
N LEU A 48 -2.02 0.87 -1.89
CA LEU A 48 -2.73 1.82 -1.05
C LEU A 48 -3.39 2.86 -1.96
N SER A 49 -4.63 3.21 -1.65
CA SER A 49 -5.38 4.28 -2.31
C SER A 49 -5.79 5.31 -1.27
N ALA A 50 -5.77 6.59 -1.65
CA ALA A 50 -6.28 7.69 -0.83
C ALA A 50 -7.01 8.69 -1.73
N CYS A 51 -8.22 9.11 -1.33
CA CYS A 51 -9.03 10.09 -2.06
C CYS A 51 -8.89 11.47 -1.45
N GLU A 52 -8.56 12.48 -2.25
CA GLU A 52 -8.36 13.86 -1.76
C GLU A 52 -9.67 14.56 -1.35
N ILE A 53 -10.82 14.04 -1.80
CA ILE A 53 -12.13 14.68 -1.59
C ILE A 53 -12.83 14.11 -0.37
N CYS A 54 -12.98 12.79 -0.29
CA CYS A 54 -13.73 12.15 0.78
C CYS A 54 -12.85 11.60 1.89
N ASP A 55 -11.51 11.70 1.75
CA ASP A 55 -10.50 11.23 2.71
C ASP A 55 -10.91 9.90 3.33
N ASP A 56 -11.32 8.97 2.46
CA ASP A 56 -12.03 7.76 2.87
C ASP A 56 -11.07 6.86 3.66
N PRO A 57 -11.27 6.65 4.98
CA PRO A 57 -10.41 5.76 5.74
C PRO A 57 -10.69 4.28 5.44
N THR A 58 -11.61 3.96 4.52
CA THR A 58 -12.10 2.60 4.29
C THR A 58 -11.75 2.03 2.92
N ASP A 59 -10.49 1.62 2.78
CA ASP A 59 -10.13 0.43 1.99
C ASP A 59 -8.88 -0.30 2.54
N GLN A 60 -8.68 -0.25 3.87
CA GLN A 60 -7.78 -1.20 4.57
C GLN A 60 -8.49 -2.55 4.84
N GLY A 61 -9.25 -3.04 3.85
CA GLY A 61 -10.20 -4.14 3.96
C GLY A 61 -9.75 -5.46 3.35
N GLY A 62 -8.46 -5.81 3.46
CA GLY A 62 -8.04 -7.20 3.45
C GLY A 62 -8.34 -7.87 4.80
N SER A 63 -9.62 -7.94 5.18
CA SER A 63 -10.16 -8.82 6.23
C SER A 63 -11.67 -8.75 6.21
N ASP A 64 -12.27 -9.40 5.23
CA ASP A 64 -13.51 -10.16 5.41
C ASP A 64 -13.61 -11.18 4.28
N VAL A 65 -13.69 -12.46 4.68
CA VAL A 65 -13.61 -13.74 3.92
C VAL A 65 -12.21 -14.35 3.78
#